data_AF-A0A3L8ACZ8-F1
#
_entry.id   AF-A0A3L8ACZ8-F1
#
_cell.length_a   1.000
_cell.length_b   1.000
_cell.length_c   1.000
_cell.angle_alpha   90.00
_cell.angle_beta   90.00
_cell.angle_gamma   90.00
#
_symmetry.space_group_name_H-M   'P 1'
#
loop_
_entity.id
_entity.type
_entity.pdbx_description
1 polymer ?
#
loop_
_entity_poly.entity_id
_entity_poly.type
_entity_poly.pdbx_seq_one_letter_code
_entity_poly.pdbx_strand_id
1 'polypeptide(L)'
;MKLPVSIDLAAINWANYMSKRLVRFGEGRQGEAPSWEGRGEAIKAQDRGVPITDRAWWEGRYVLCPLRLRAETESGTLEVELPDAVAAVSRENRIVSTGLVGRDGTVKEYINAGDWAVNLVVGVQAVRDGVIADEYPGDELRTLRQLLDTKTAIEVHSEFLAIFDITKIVIKSYAATQMTEANYQAVSISAVSDEDYEIYSNEY
;
A
#
# COMPACT_ATOMS: atom_id res chain seq x y z
N MET A 1 -19.46 -23.43 46.06
CA MET A 1 -18.17 -22.94 45.55
C MET A 1 -17.65 -24.00 44.58
N LYS A 2 -17.75 -23.74 43.28
CA LYS A 2 -17.48 -24.68 42.19
C LYS A 2 -16.03 -24.55 41.74
N LEU A 3 -15.31 -25.67 41.69
CA LEU A 3 -14.21 -25.92 40.76
C LEU A 3 -14.59 -27.17 39.96
N PRO A 4 -14.72 -27.12 38.62
CA PRO A 4 -14.94 -28.34 37.87
C PRO A 4 -13.78 -28.64 36.91
N VAL A 5 -13.61 -29.94 36.70
CA VAL A 5 -12.97 -30.61 35.55
C VAL A 5 -11.44 -30.76 35.59
N SER A 6 -11.02 -31.91 36.13
CA SER A 6 -9.86 -32.65 35.65
C SER A 6 -10.14 -33.17 34.23
N ILE A 7 -9.25 -32.89 33.27
CA ILE A 7 -9.34 -33.48 31.93
C ILE A 7 -8.78 -34.90 32.01
N ASP A 8 -9.70 -35.85 32.10
CA ASP A 8 -9.44 -37.28 31.97
C ASP A 8 -9.33 -37.59 30.46
N LEU A 9 -8.13 -37.93 29.99
CA LEU A 9 -7.85 -38.25 28.59
C LEU A 9 -8.32 -39.70 28.32
N ALA A 10 -9.62 -39.91 28.28
CA ALA A 10 -10.23 -41.17 27.90
C ALA A 10 -11.13 -41.00 26.67
N ALA A 11 -10.96 -41.93 25.72
CA ALA A 11 -11.72 -42.13 24.48
C ALA A 11 -11.30 -41.31 23.24
N ILE A 12 -10.05 -41.47 22.80
CA ILE A 12 -9.72 -41.33 21.37
C ILE A 12 -10.11 -42.62 20.65
N ASN A 13 -11.11 -42.47 19.79
CA ASN A 13 -11.73 -43.44 18.89
C ASN A 13 -10.72 -44.41 18.21
N TRP A 14 -10.97 -45.72 18.31
CA TRP A 14 -10.26 -46.83 17.64
C TRP A 14 -10.02 -46.60 16.14
N ALA A 15 -10.89 -45.83 15.48
CA ALA A 15 -10.76 -45.48 14.06
C ALA A 15 -9.47 -44.70 13.73
N ASN A 16 -8.96 -43.86 14.65
CA ASN A 16 -7.70 -43.12 14.46
C ASN A 16 -6.46 -44.00 14.66
N TYR A 17 -6.60 -45.14 15.35
CA TYR A 17 -5.50 -46.09 15.53
C TYR A 17 -5.28 -46.93 14.26
N MET A 18 -6.34 -47.21 13.50
CA MET A 18 -6.26 -48.01 12.27
C MET A 18 -5.75 -47.22 11.05
N SER A 19 -5.86 -45.88 11.03
CA SER A 19 -5.33 -45.05 9.94
C SER A 19 -3.81 -44.82 10.01
N LYS A 20 -3.19 -45.04 11.18
CA LYS A 20 -1.72 -44.97 11.35
C LYS A 20 -0.99 -46.28 10.98
N ARG A 21 -1.71 -47.30 10.50
CA ARG A 21 -1.15 -48.61 10.12
C ARG A 21 -0.44 -48.65 8.76
N LEU A 22 -0.29 -47.51 8.08
CA LEU A 22 0.42 -47.39 6.80
C LEU A 22 1.87 -46.90 6.90
N VAL A 23 2.39 -46.61 8.10
CA VAL A 23 3.82 -46.32 8.27
C VAL A 23 4.45 -47.43 9.10
N ARG A 24 5.15 -48.34 8.41
CA ARG A 24 6.11 -49.23 9.08
C ARG A 24 7.35 -48.40 9.39
N PHE A 25 7.48 -47.91 10.62
CA PHE A 25 8.77 -47.46 11.10
C PHE A 25 9.66 -48.68 11.24
N GLY A 26 10.74 -48.74 10.45
CA GLY A 26 11.80 -49.73 10.65
C GLY A 26 12.45 -49.55 12.02
N GLU A 27 13.07 -50.60 12.55
CA GLU A 27 13.78 -50.54 13.83
C GLU A 27 14.73 -49.34 13.85
N GLY A 28 14.63 -48.52 14.91
CA GLY A 28 15.53 -47.40 15.12
C GLY A 28 16.98 -47.87 15.20
N ARG A 29 17.92 -47.06 14.70
CA ARG A 29 19.37 -47.37 14.71
C ARG A 29 19.80 -47.81 16.11
N GLN A 30 20.33 -49.02 16.24
CA GLN A 30 20.96 -49.54 17.46
C GLN A 30 22.48 -49.25 17.54
N GLY A 31 22.95 -48.21 16.83
CA GLY A 31 24.36 -47.79 16.85
C GLY A 31 24.56 -46.53 17.68
N GLU A 32 25.81 -46.28 18.10
CA GLU A 32 26.19 -45.03 18.78
C GLU A 32 25.77 -43.79 17.98
N ALA A 33 25.32 -42.76 18.69
CA ALA A 33 24.92 -41.50 18.10
C ALA A 33 26.10 -40.88 17.33
N PRO A 34 25.89 -40.33 16.12
CA PRO A 34 26.97 -39.66 15.41
C PRO A 34 27.46 -38.47 16.24
N SER A 35 28.74 -38.49 16.59
CA SER A 35 29.43 -37.34 17.20
C SER A 35 29.50 -36.20 16.19
N TRP A 36 28.99 -35.04 16.60
CA TRP A 36 29.06 -33.77 15.87
C TRP A 36 30.26 -32.91 16.29
N GLU A 37 31.15 -33.46 17.12
CA GLU A 37 32.31 -32.77 17.65
C GLU A 37 33.32 -32.51 16.52
N GLY A 38 33.58 -31.23 16.23
CA GLY A 38 34.52 -30.80 15.19
C GLY A 38 33.98 -30.76 13.75
N ARG A 39 32.67 -30.96 13.52
CA ARG A 39 32.04 -30.86 12.17
C ARG A 39 31.18 -29.62 11.93
N GLY A 40 31.33 -28.58 12.75
CA GLY A 40 30.85 -27.25 12.40
C GLY A 40 32.02 -26.44 11.88
N GLU A 41 32.11 -26.19 10.57
CA GLU A 41 32.78 -24.95 10.18
C GLU A 41 32.05 -23.80 10.89
N ALA A 42 32.80 -22.78 11.34
CA ALA A 42 32.18 -21.55 11.83
C ALA A 42 31.16 -21.12 10.77
N ILE A 43 29.91 -20.89 11.20
CA ILE A 43 28.85 -20.39 10.31
C ILE A 43 29.46 -19.19 9.60
N LYS A 44 29.80 -19.35 8.32
CA LYS A 44 30.15 -18.21 7.49
C LYS A 44 28.85 -17.44 7.40
N ALA A 45 28.75 -16.39 8.19
CA ALA A 45 27.81 -15.31 7.95
C ALA A 45 28.17 -14.76 6.56
N GLN A 46 27.62 -15.38 5.52
CA GLN A 46 27.38 -14.64 4.30
C GLN A 46 26.47 -13.50 4.72
N ASP A 47 26.84 -12.30 4.32
CA ASP A 47 25.94 -11.16 4.38
C ASP A 47 24.61 -11.66 3.84
N ARG A 48 23.58 -11.70 4.69
CA ARG A 48 22.26 -12.12 4.26
C ARG A 48 22.01 -11.35 2.98
N GLY A 49 21.64 -12.04 1.90
CA GLY A 49 21.07 -11.37 0.74
C GLY A 49 19.97 -10.49 1.31
N VAL A 50 20.27 -9.20 1.44
CA VAL A 50 19.41 -8.27 2.17
C VAL A 50 18.10 -8.38 1.41
N PRO A 51 16.95 -8.58 2.09
CA PRO A 51 15.69 -8.51 1.39
C PRO A 51 15.67 -7.22 0.56
N ILE A 52 14.86 -7.21 -0.50
CA ILE A 52 14.54 -6.06 -1.35
C ILE A 52 14.12 -4.87 -0.46
N THR A 53 15.06 -4.17 0.16
CA THR A 53 14.78 -3.25 1.28
C THR A 53 15.75 -2.09 1.34
N ASP A 54 16.84 -2.10 0.56
CA ASP A 54 17.59 -0.88 0.30
C ASP A 54 16.79 0.01 -0.65
N ARG A 55 16.03 0.94 -0.07
CA ARG A 55 15.20 1.91 -0.78
C ARG A 55 16.01 2.69 -1.82
N ALA A 56 17.24 3.10 -1.51
CA ALA A 56 18.08 3.89 -2.41
C ALA A 56 18.47 3.13 -3.69
N TRP A 57 18.50 1.79 -3.64
CA TRP A 57 18.73 0.94 -4.80
C TRP A 57 17.56 0.93 -5.79
N TRP A 58 16.34 1.06 -5.26
CA TRP A 58 15.08 0.99 -6.02
C TRP A 58 14.52 2.37 -6.39
N GLU A 59 14.90 3.44 -5.66
CA GLU A 59 14.57 4.82 -6.00
C GLU A 59 15.07 5.17 -7.42
N GLY A 60 14.19 5.74 -8.25
CA GLY A 60 14.49 6.10 -9.64
C GLY A 60 14.42 4.95 -10.64
N ARG A 61 14.12 3.71 -10.19
CA ARG A 61 13.65 2.63 -11.06
C ARG A 61 12.13 2.55 -10.94
N TYR A 62 11.41 2.24 -12.03
CA TYR A 62 9.93 2.07 -12.07
C TYR A 62 9.42 0.86 -11.26
N VAL A 63 9.94 0.65 -10.05
CA VAL A 63 9.61 -0.47 -9.16
C VAL A 63 9.13 0.06 -7.81
N LEU A 64 9.69 1.17 -7.32
CA LEU A 64 9.12 1.94 -6.22
C LEU A 64 8.58 3.27 -6.77
N CYS A 65 7.28 3.49 -6.59
CA CYS A 65 6.62 4.74 -6.93
C CYS A 65 6.11 5.38 -5.63
N PRO A 66 7.00 5.90 -4.76
CA PRO A 66 6.55 6.57 -3.53
C PRO A 66 5.68 7.78 -3.90
N LEU A 67 4.71 8.06 -3.06
CA LEU A 67 3.84 9.21 -3.23
C LEU A 67 4.32 10.33 -2.31
N ARG A 68 4.72 11.46 -2.89
CA ARG A 68 5.03 12.68 -2.13
C ARG A 68 3.90 13.67 -2.30
N LEU A 69 3.41 14.18 -1.17
CA LEU A 69 2.38 15.20 -1.12
C LEU A 69 2.97 16.44 -0.46
N ARG A 70 2.82 17.59 -1.13
CA ARG A 70 3.26 18.89 -0.63
C ARG A 70 2.09 19.87 -0.70
N ALA A 71 1.77 20.48 0.44
CA ALA A 71 0.73 21.47 0.56
C ALA A 71 1.28 22.75 1.21
N GLU A 72 0.83 23.91 0.73
CA GLU A 72 1.06 25.18 1.41
C GLU A 72 -0.04 25.40 2.44
N THR A 73 0.34 25.44 3.72
CA THR A 73 -0.58 25.75 4.83
C THR A 73 -0.27 27.12 5.41
N GLU A 74 -1.21 27.70 6.17
CA GLU A 74 -0.99 28.99 6.86
C GLU A 74 0.24 28.99 7.79
N SER A 75 0.62 27.81 8.28
CA SER A 75 1.77 27.61 9.17
C SER A 75 3.10 27.30 8.44
N GLY A 76 3.07 27.21 7.10
CA GLY A 76 4.22 26.86 6.27
C GLY A 76 3.96 25.71 5.29
N THR A 77 4.99 25.31 4.55
CA THR A 77 4.94 24.16 3.64
C THR A 77 4.94 22.85 4.44
N LEU A 78 3.93 22.02 4.24
CA LEU A 78 3.85 20.68 4.80
C LEU A 78 4.13 19.66 3.70
N GLU A 79 5.13 18.81 3.93
CA GLU A 79 5.52 17.74 3.01
C GLU A 79 5.39 16.40 3.72
N VAL A 80 4.71 15.45 3.07
CA VAL A 80 4.52 14.08 3.56
C VAL A 80 4.93 13.11 2.47
N GLU A 81 5.85 12.22 2.80
CA GLU A 81 6.25 11.12 1.94
C GLU A 81 5.57 9.83 2.38
N LEU A 82 4.88 9.18 1.45
CA LEU A 82 4.13 7.96 1.65
C LEU A 82 4.82 6.85 0.83
N PRO A 83 5.67 6.03 1.47
CA PRO A 83 6.42 4.98 0.77
C PRO A 83 5.51 3.83 0.34
N ASP A 84 4.42 3.59 1.06
CA ASP A 84 3.42 2.58 0.74
C ASP A 84 2.14 3.27 0.27
N ALA A 85 2.03 3.48 -1.04
CA ALA A 85 0.89 4.11 -1.67
C ALA A 85 0.54 3.38 -2.96
N VAL A 86 -0.74 3.06 -3.12
CA VAL A 86 -1.31 2.53 -4.35
C VAL A 86 -2.15 3.63 -4.99
N ALA A 87 -1.74 4.05 -6.18
CA ALA A 87 -2.45 5.06 -6.96
C ALA A 87 -3.23 4.40 -8.10
N ALA A 88 -4.48 4.83 -8.28
CA ALA A 88 -5.33 4.47 -9.39
C ALA A 88 -5.89 5.74 -10.03
N VAL A 89 -5.75 5.86 -11.34
CA VAL A 89 -6.22 7.03 -12.10
C VAL A 89 -7.25 6.60 -13.14
N SER A 90 -8.27 7.43 -13.35
CA SER A 90 -9.26 7.25 -14.41
C SER A 90 -9.66 8.59 -15.00
N ARG A 91 -10.00 8.61 -16.29
CA ARG A 91 -10.45 9.81 -17.01
C ARG A 91 -11.58 9.43 -17.95
N GLU A 92 -12.61 10.26 -17.98
CA GLU A 92 -13.73 10.10 -18.91
C GLU A 92 -13.59 11.09 -20.08
N ASN A 93 -13.83 10.59 -21.29
CA ASN A 93 -13.97 11.44 -22.47
C ASN A 93 -15.45 11.74 -22.72
N ARG A 94 -15.81 13.01 -22.68
CA ARG A 94 -17.13 13.49 -23.07
C ARG A 94 -17.21 13.61 -24.59
N ILE A 95 -18.08 12.81 -25.21
CA ILE A 95 -18.21 12.73 -26.67
C ILE A 95 -19.62 13.13 -27.11
N VAL A 96 -19.74 14.22 -27.85
CA VAL A 96 -21.00 14.63 -28.50
C VAL A 96 -21.08 13.97 -29.87
N SER A 97 -22.16 13.23 -30.14
CA SER A 97 -22.33 12.44 -31.37
C SER A 97 -23.69 12.70 -32.02
N THR A 98 -23.69 12.87 -33.35
CA THR A 98 -24.92 13.03 -34.14
C THR A 98 -25.12 11.82 -35.06
N GLY A 99 -26.33 11.27 -35.07
CA GLY A 99 -26.71 10.19 -35.99
C GLY A 99 -27.07 10.75 -37.36
N LEU A 100 -26.59 10.10 -38.43
CA LEU A 100 -26.93 10.45 -39.81
C LEU A 100 -27.92 9.41 -40.37
N VAL A 101 -28.96 9.87 -41.07
CA VAL A 101 -29.92 8.97 -41.72
C VAL A 101 -29.26 8.28 -42.93
N GLY A 102 -29.50 6.98 -43.09
CA GLY A 102 -29.04 6.22 -44.26
C GLY A 102 -27.60 5.69 -44.16
N ARG A 103 -27.00 5.71 -42.97
CA ARG A 103 -25.67 5.19 -42.69
C ARG A 103 -25.63 4.54 -41.31
N ASP A 104 -24.86 3.46 -41.19
CA ASP A 104 -24.49 2.91 -39.88
C ASP A 104 -23.42 3.77 -39.19
N GLY A 105 -23.67 4.10 -37.93
CA GLY A 105 -22.76 4.87 -37.07
C GLY A 105 -23.18 6.31 -36.82
N THR A 106 -22.34 7.02 -36.06
CA THR A 106 -22.55 8.42 -35.67
C THR A 106 -21.31 9.24 -36.00
N VAL A 107 -21.48 10.53 -36.29
CA VAL A 107 -20.38 11.47 -36.42
C VAL A 107 -20.06 12.01 -35.02
N LYS A 108 -18.79 11.94 -34.59
CA LYS A 108 -18.32 12.56 -33.34
C LYS A 108 -18.00 14.02 -33.66
N GLU A 109 -18.73 14.94 -33.04
CA GLU A 109 -18.55 16.37 -33.30
C GLU A 109 -17.51 16.97 -32.36
N TYR A 110 -17.60 16.60 -31.08
CA TYR A 110 -16.72 17.08 -30.04
C TYR A 110 -16.26 15.92 -29.16
N ILE A 111 -14.97 15.90 -28.86
CA ILE A 111 -14.34 14.98 -27.91
C ILE A 111 -13.59 15.87 -26.94
N ASN A 112 -14.12 15.99 -25.72
CA ASN A 112 -13.47 16.72 -24.64
C ASN A 112 -13.11 15.74 -23.54
N ALA A 113 -11.88 15.83 -23.04
CA ALA A 113 -11.41 14.95 -21.98
C ALA A 113 -11.65 15.64 -20.64
N GLY A 114 -12.36 14.99 -19.72
CA GLY A 114 -12.63 15.54 -18.38
C GLY A 114 -11.38 15.54 -17.50
N ASP A 115 -11.52 15.82 -16.22
CA ASP A 115 -10.39 15.79 -15.28
C ASP A 115 -10.02 14.34 -14.92
N TRP A 116 -8.79 14.11 -14.49
CA TRP A 116 -8.40 12.81 -13.94
C TRP A 116 -9.01 12.65 -12.55
N ALA A 117 -9.76 11.57 -12.35
CA ALA A 117 -10.10 11.08 -11.02
C ALA A 117 -8.92 10.26 -10.48
N VAL A 118 -8.40 10.66 -9.32
CA VAL A 118 -7.27 10.03 -8.66
C VAL A 118 -7.78 9.38 -7.38
N ASN A 119 -7.58 8.07 -7.24
CA ASN A 119 -7.88 7.33 -6.03
C ASN A 119 -6.57 6.78 -5.46
N LEU A 120 -6.31 7.08 -4.20
CA LEU A 120 -5.11 6.67 -3.50
C LEU A 120 -5.50 5.80 -2.32
N VAL A 121 -4.78 4.70 -2.13
CA VAL A 121 -4.82 3.91 -0.90
C VAL A 121 -3.43 3.97 -0.31
N VAL A 122 -3.31 4.57 0.87
CA VAL A 122 -2.01 4.87 1.49
C VAL A 122 -1.89 4.15 2.82
N GLY A 123 -0.71 3.59 3.05
CA GLY A 123 -0.30 2.96 4.29
C GLY A 123 0.46 3.91 5.18
N VAL A 124 -0.07 4.19 6.37
CA VAL A 124 0.60 5.02 7.37
C VAL A 124 1.17 4.11 8.45
N GLN A 125 2.46 4.23 8.72
CA GLN A 125 3.20 3.48 9.74
C GLN A 125 3.97 4.44 10.64
N ALA A 126 4.15 4.06 11.90
CA ALA A 126 4.92 4.86 12.85
C ALA A 126 6.42 4.67 12.57
N VAL A 127 7.14 5.78 12.39
CA VAL A 127 8.59 5.74 12.17
C VAL A 127 9.27 6.61 13.22
N ARG A 128 10.21 6.02 13.97
CA ARG A 128 11.01 6.70 14.98
C ARG A 128 12.48 6.49 14.64
N ASP A 129 13.24 7.58 14.54
CA ASP A 129 14.67 7.55 14.21
C ASP A 129 15.02 6.73 12.94
N GLY A 130 14.12 6.74 11.94
CA GLY A 130 14.30 6.00 10.68
C GLY A 130 13.99 4.50 10.76
N VAL A 131 13.46 4.01 11.88
CA VAL A 131 13.07 2.61 12.08
C VAL A 131 11.55 2.54 12.28
N ILE A 132 10.92 1.48 11.74
CA ILE A 132 9.51 1.20 11.96
C ILE A 132 9.32 0.91 13.46
N ALA A 133 8.49 1.71 14.12
CA ALA A 133 8.18 1.58 15.53
C ALA A 133 6.94 0.70 15.71
N ASP A 134 6.93 -0.10 16.78
CA ASP A 134 5.79 -0.93 17.18
C ASP A 134 4.79 -0.09 18.01
N GLU A 135 4.28 0.97 17.39
CA GLU A 135 3.29 1.86 17.99
C GLU A 135 2.27 2.32 16.94
N TYR A 136 1.10 2.74 17.42
CA TYR A 136 0.08 3.27 16.51
C TYR A 136 0.54 4.61 15.91
N PRO A 137 0.42 4.82 14.58
CA PRO A 137 0.90 6.02 13.88
C PRO A 137 0.02 7.26 14.11
N GLY A 138 -0.14 7.67 15.38
CA GLY A 138 -1.02 8.77 15.76
C GLY A 138 -0.56 10.12 15.24
N ASP A 139 0.75 10.37 15.26
CA ASP A 139 1.34 11.65 14.86
C ASP A 139 1.41 11.77 13.33
N GLU A 140 1.78 10.69 12.65
CA GLU A 140 1.79 10.60 11.19
C GLU A 140 0.38 10.75 10.62
N LEU A 141 -0.62 10.09 11.21
CA LEU A 141 -2.01 10.26 10.80
C LEU A 141 -2.52 11.68 11.03
N ARG A 142 -2.10 12.34 12.12
CA ARG A 142 -2.47 13.73 12.40
C ARG A 142 -1.88 14.67 11.35
N THR A 143 -0.64 14.42 10.96
CA THR A 143 0.08 15.18 9.93
C THR A 143 -0.58 14.98 8.57
N LEU A 144 -0.87 13.73 8.19
CA LEU A 144 -1.60 13.43 6.96
C LEU A 144 -2.99 14.08 6.96
N ARG A 145 -3.73 14.02 8.08
CA ARG A 145 -5.03 14.68 8.19
C ARG A 145 -4.93 16.20 7.99
N GLN A 146 -3.93 16.85 8.57
CA GLN A 146 -3.71 18.28 8.39
C GLN A 146 -3.45 18.62 6.92
N LEU A 147 -2.66 17.80 6.22
CA LEU A 147 -2.42 17.97 4.79
C LEU A 147 -3.72 17.81 3.99
N LEU A 148 -4.50 16.75 4.24
CA LEU A 148 -5.74 16.45 3.53
C LEU A 148 -6.88 17.45 3.80
N ASP A 149 -6.88 18.12 4.97
CA ASP A 149 -7.86 19.14 5.33
C ASP A 149 -7.56 20.50 4.66
N THR A 150 -6.43 20.63 3.95
CA THR A 150 -6.06 21.86 3.23
C THR A 150 -6.99 22.07 2.03
N LYS A 151 -7.56 23.29 1.91
CA LYS A 151 -8.53 23.64 0.85
C LYS A 151 -7.88 24.16 -0.44
N THR A 152 -6.62 23.82 -0.68
CA THR A 152 -5.85 24.27 -1.84
C THR A 152 -5.44 23.07 -2.68
N ALA A 153 -4.96 23.33 -3.90
CA ALA A 153 -4.27 22.31 -4.67
C ALA A 153 -3.04 21.82 -3.89
N ILE A 154 -2.87 20.49 -3.89
CA ILE A 154 -1.75 19.79 -3.28
C ILE A 154 -0.86 19.33 -4.41
N GLU A 155 0.43 19.69 -4.35
CA GLU A 155 1.43 19.18 -5.27
C GLU A 155 1.65 17.70 -4.97
N VAL A 156 1.53 16.86 -6.00
CA VAL A 156 1.73 15.42 -5.92
C VAL A 156 2.86 15.01 -6.84
N HIS A 157 3.78 14.21 -6.29
CA HIS A 157 4.87 13.64 -7.06
C HIS A 157 4.91 12.13 -6.87
N SER A 158 4.81 11.41 -7.98
CA SER A 158 5.02 9.98 -8.12
C SER A 158 5.33 9.67 -9.57
N GLU A 159 6.27 8.76 -9.82
CA GLU A 159 6.64 8.33 -11.17
C GLU A 159 5.44 7.76 -11.94
N PHE A 160 4.49 7.14 -11.24
CA PHE A 160 3.25 6.64 -11.84
C PHE A 160 2.32 7.78 -12.29
N LEU A 161 2.10 8.77 -11.42
CA LEU A 161 1.20 9.90 -11.72
C LEU A 161 1.80 10.82 -12.79
N ALA A 162 3.12 10.95 -12.82
CA ALA A 162 3.84 11.71 -13.83
C ALA A 162 3.62 11.16 -15.25
N ILE A 163 3.39 9.86 -15.44
CA ILE A 163 3.05 9.27 -16.76
C ILE A 163 1.75 9.86 -17.33
N PHE A 164 0.86 10.33 -16.45
CA PHE A 164 -0.43 10.91 -16.82
C PHE A 164 -0.43 12.44 -16.76
N ASP A 165 0.74 13.06 -16.61
CA ASP A 165 0.94 14.50 -16.45
C ASP A 165 0.20 15.09 -15.23
N ILE A 166 -0.04 14.28 -14.19
CA ILE A 166 -0.72 14.72 -12.96
C ILE A 166 0.33 15.22 -11.97
N THR A 167 0.39 16.54 -11.78
CA THR A 167 1.33 17.20 -10.85
C THR A 167 0.64 17.85 -9.65
N LYS A 168 -0.64 18.20 -9.77
CA LYS A 168 -1.45 18.79 -8.71
C LYS A 168 -2.77 18.05 -8.59
N ILE A 169 -3.23 17.92 -7.35
CA ILE A 169 -4.52 17.30 -7.03
C ILE A 169 -5.28 18.11 -6.00
N VAL A 170 -6.60 18.06 -6.06
CA VAL A 170 -7.50 18.59 -5.04
C VAL A 170 -8.25 17.42 -4.39
N ILE A 171 -8.22 17.37 -3.06
CA ILE A 171 -8.86 16.30 -2.29
C ILE A 171 -10.38 16.48 -2.30
N LYS A 172 -11.11 15.42 -2.69
CA LYS A 172 -12.57 15.35 -2.60
C LYS A 172 -13.04 14.77 -1.28
N SER A 173 -12.42 13.68 -0.86
CA SER A 173 -12.79 12.97 0.36
C SER A 173 -11.67 12.02 0.77
N TYR A 174 -11.66 11.65 2.05
CA TYR A 174 -10.82 10.58 2.57
C TYR A 174 -11.58 9.78 3.62
N ALA A 175 -11.21 8.51 3.78
CA ALA A 175 -11.79 7.62 4.78
C ALA A 175 -10.71 6.72 5.38
N ALA A 176 -10.87 6.40 6.65
CA ALA A 176 -10.02 5.47 7.37
C ALA A 176 -10.88 4.65 8.33
N THR A 177 -10.58 3.36 8.44
CA THR A 177 -11.21 2.44 9.40
C THR A 177 -10.16 2.02 10.39
N GLN A 178 -10.39 2.23 11.69
CA GLN A 178 -9.45 1.84 12.72
C GLN A 178 -9.16 0.34 12.65
N MET A 179 -7.88 -0.01 12.56
CA MET A 179 -7.39 -1.38 12.66
C MET A 179 -6.59 -1.51 13.95
N THR A 180 -6.90 -2.50 14.77
CA THR A 180 -6.20 -2.76 16.04
C THR A 180 -5.16 -3.87 15.93
N GLU A 181 -5.06 -4.51 14.77
CA GLU A 181 -4.25 -5.71 14.55
C GLU A 181 -2.81 -5.41 14.08
N ALA A 182 -2.51 -4.16 13.70
CA ALA A 182 -1.21 -3.76 13.18
C ALA A 182 -0.84 -2.33 13.57
N ASN A 183 0.46 -2.03 13.59
CA ASN A 183 1.04 -0.68 13.64
C ASN A 183 0.94 0.06 12.29
N TYR A 184 -0.10 -0.26 11.53
CA TYR A 184 -0.33 0.16 10.15
C TYR A 184 -1.77 0.62 10.01
N GLN A 185 -1.97 1.83 9.49
CA GLN A 185 -3.30 2.37 9.22
C GLN A 185 -3.44 2.65 7.72
N ALA A 186 -4.35 1.93 7.07
CA ALA A 186 -4.76 2.22 5.71
C ALA A 186 -5.71 3.43 5.67
N VAL A 187 -5.48 4.34 4.72
CA VAL A 187 -6.35 5.48 4.44
C VAL A 187 -6.67 5.50 2.95
N SER A 188 -7.96 5.59 2.61
CA SER A 188 -8.41 5.79 1.24
C SER A 188 -8.65 7.27 0.99
N ILE A 189 -8.15 7.78 -0.12
CA ILE A 189 -8.24 9.19 -0.51
C ILE A 189 -8.76 9.26 -1.94
N SER A 190 -9.75 10.11 -2.17
CA SER A 190 -10.27 10.43 -3.50
C SER A 190 -9.96 11.88 -3.81
N ALA A 191 -9.42 12.12 -5.00
CA ALA A 191 -8.97 13.43 -5.46
C ALA A 191 -9.22 13.60 -6.96
N VAL A 192 -9.06 14.84 -7.44
CA VAL A 192 -9.11 15.18 -8.88
C VAL A 192 -7.86 15.93 -9.26
N SER A 193 -7.34 15.70 -10.46
CA SER A 193 -6.22 16.47 -11.01
C SER A 193 -6.59 17.93 -11.16
N ASP A 194 -5.64 18.80 -10.85
CA ASP A 194 -5.73 20.23 -11.12
C ASP A 194 -4.59 20.64 -12.04
N GLU A 195 -4.81 21.69 -12.81
CA GLU A 195 -3.82 22.25 -13.74
C GLU A 195 -3.70 23.75 -13.50
N ASP A 196 -2.48 24.29 -13.62
CA ASP A 196 -2.30 25.74 -13.60
C ASP A 196 -2.90 26.32 -14.88
N TYR A 197 -3.90 27.19 -14.73
CA TYR A 197 -4.49 27.90 -15.85
C TYR A 197 -4.00 29.35 -15.88
N GLU A 198 -3.43 29.75 -17.01
CA GLU A 198 -3.09 31.15 -17.27
C GLU A 198 -4.31 31.84 -17.90
N ILE A 199 -4.94 32.77 -17.17
CA ILE A 199 -5.99 33.61 -17.76
C ILE A 199 -5.31 34.72 -18.58
N TYR A 200 -5.40 34.62 -19.90
CA TYR A 200 -5.07 35.70 -20.80
C TYR A 200 -6.29 36.62 -20.98
N SER A 201 -6.23 37.84 -20.45
CA SER A 201 -7.20 38.88 -20.80
C SER A 201 -6.81 39.50 -22.14
N ASN A 202 -7.67 39.33 -23.15
CA ASN A 202 -7.50 39.95 -24.47
C ASN A 202 -8.22 41.31 -24.59
N GLU A 203 -8.58 41.95 -23.48
CA GLU A 203 -9.12 43.31 -23.49
C GLU A 203 -7.99 44.34 -23.37
N TYR A 204 -7.68 45.00 -24.49
CA TYR A 204 -7.02 46.31 -24.59
C TYR A 204 -7.63 47.13 -25.73
#